data_AF-A0A1G9GZF4-F1
#
_entry.id   AF-A0A1G9GZF4-F1
#
_cell.length_a   1.000
_cell.length_b   1.000
_cell.length_c   1.000
_cell.angle_alpha   90.00
_cell.angle_beta   90.00
_cell.angle_gamma   90.00
#
_symmetry.space_group_name_H-M   'P 1'
#
loop_
_entity.id
_entity.type
_entity.pdbx_description
1 polymer ?
#
loop_
_entity_poly.entity_id
_entity_poly.type
_entity_poly.pdbx_seq_one_letter_code
_entity_poly.pdbx_strand_id
1 'polypeptide(L)'
;MKEDNSFHKDMEDLNEWQQNQYNPGHYIGTGRVQRPILNLAKYPVLLIISGLVGLIVPIMLLLLTDIAITELLFLFFPPSIFLIGGILRLRRK
;
A
#
# COMPACT_ATOMS: atom_id res chain seq x y z
N MET A 1 -29.89 -14.22 1.71
CA MET A 1 -28.72 -15.11 1.86
C MET A 1 -27.72 -14.92 0.71
N LYS A 2 -27.07 -13.75 0.61
CA LYS A 2 -25.94 -13.52 -0.33
C LYS A 2 -24.61 -13.25 0.41
N GLU A 3 -24.67 -12.89 1.70
CA GLU A 3 -23.51 -12.56 2.53
C GLU A 3 -22.57 -13.75 2.79
N ASP A 4 -23.13 -14.97 2.92
CA ASP A 4 -22.34 -16.17 3.25
C ASP A 4 -21.24 -16.46 2.22
N ASN A 5 -21.55 -16.22 0.94
CA ASN A 5 -20.65 -16.57 -0.16
C ASN A 5 -19.50 -15.56 -0.32
N SER A 6 -19.75 -14.27 -0.09
CA SER A 6 -18.68 -13.26 -0.11
C SER A 6 -17.74 -13.40 1.08
N PHE A 7 -18.28 -13.71 2.25
CA PHE A 7 -17.46 -13.87 3.45
C PHE A 7 -16.54 -15.10 3.36
N HIS A 8 -17.06 -16.24 2.89
CA HIS A 8 -16.24 -17.45 2.69
C HIS A 8 -15.08 -17.21 1.71
N LYS A 9 -15.38 -16.57 0.58
CA LYS A 9 -14.37 -16.22 -0.41
C LYS A 9 -13.30 -15.27 0.16
N ASP A 10 -13.71 -14.32 0.98
CA ASP A 10 -12.79 -13.40 1.64
C ASP A 10 -11.89 -14.13 2.65
N MET A 11 -12.41 -15.16 3.31
CA MET A 11 -11.64 -15.99 4.24
C MET A 11 -10.65 -16.92 3.53
N GLU A 12 -11.05 -17.53 2.40
CA GLU A 12 -10.14 -18.31 1.56
C GLU A 12 -9.00 -17.45 1.01
N ASP A 13 -9.31 -16.26 0.49
CA ASP A 13 -8.31 -15.34 -0.05
C ASP A 13 -7.34 -14.84 1.04
N LEU A 14 -7.83 -14.64 2.27
CA LEU A 14 -7.00 -14.29 3.44
C LEU A 14 -6.05 -15.42 3.83
N ASN A 15 -6.57 -16.65 3.88
CA ASN A 15 -5.77 -17.83 4.21
C ASN A 15 -4.70 -18.08 3.13
N GLU A 16 -5.06 -17.96 1.85
CA GLU A 16 -4.11 -18.05 0.73
C GLU A 16 -2.99 -17.01 0.88
N TRP A 17 -3.35 -15.77 1.21
CA TRP A 17 -2.37 -14.70 1.42
C TRP A 17 -1.43 -14.99 2.60
N GLN A 18 -1.96 -15.41 3.75
CA GLN A 18 -1.15 -15.76 4.92
C GLN A 18 -0.16 -16.89 4.62
N GLN A 19 -0.59 -17.92 3.90
CA GLN A 19 0.26 -19.05 3.54
C GLN A 19 1.36 -18.67 2.52
N ASN A 20 1.13 -17.63 1.71
CA ASN A 20 2.05 -17.19 0.66
C ASN A 20 2.74 -15.85 0.96
N GLN A 21 2.71 -15.36 2.21
CA GLN A 21 3.31 -14.06 2.57
C GLN A 21 4.79 -13.96 2.21
N TYR A 22 5.53 -15.06 2.30
CA TYR A 22 6.96 -15.12 1.99
C TYR A 22 7.28 -15.67 0.58
N ASN A 23 6.25 -15.98 -0.21
CA ASN A 23 6.40 -16.45 -1.58
C ASN A 23 5.81 -15.41 -2.57
N PRO A 24 6.50 -14.28 -2.81
CA PRO A 24 6.01 -13.25 -3.72
C PRO A 24 5.81 -13.76 -5.15
N GLY A 25 6.54 -14.82 -5.54
CA GLY A 25 6.42 -15.49 -6.84
C GLY A 25 5.04 -16.10 -7.08
N HIS A 26 4.30 -16.46 -6.02
CA HIS A 26 2.96 -17.02 -6.09
C HIS A 26 1.97 -16.16 -6.88
N TYR A 27 2.12 -14.83 -6.83
CA TYR A 27 1.22 -13.89 -7.49
C TYR A 27 1.71 -13.48 -8.89
N ILE A 28 2.96 -13.77 -9.26
CA ILE A 28 3.54 -13.36 -10.54
C ILE A 28 2.92 -14.18 -11.69
N GLY A 29 2.49 -13.52 -12.75
CA GLY A 29 1.90 -14.17 -13.94
C GLY A 29 0.44 -14.61 -13.79
N THR A 30 -0.14 -14.54 -12.59
CA THR A 30 -1.53 -14.94 -12.32
C THR A 30 -2.55 -13.82 -12.59
N GLY A 31 -2.09 -12.57 -12.73
CA GLY A 31 -2.94 -11.38 -12.80
C GLY A 31 -3.63 -11.03 -11.47
N ARG A 32 -3.39 -11.80 -10.40
CA ARG A 32 -3.98 -11.58 -9.08
C ARG A 32 -3.04 -10.71 -8.23
N VAL A 33 -3.62 -9.75 -7.52
CA VAL A 33 -2.92 -8.94 -6.53
C VAL A 33 -3.41 -9.34 -5.15
N GLN A 34 -2.51 -9.39 -4.18
CA GLN A 34 -2.83 -9.67 -2.78
C GLN A 34 -3.97 -8.76 -2.30
N ARG A 35 -5.05 -9.37 -1.78
CA ARG A 35 -6.26 -8.65 -1.38
C ARG A 35 -6.05 -7.49 -0.40
N PRO A 36 -5.14 -7.55 0.58
CA PRO A 36 -4.90 -6.41 1.47
C PRO A 36 -4.50 -5.16 0.68
N ILE A 37 -3.62 -5.32 -0.31
CA ILE A 37 -3.16 -4.24 -1.20
C ILE A 37 -4.31 -3.75 -2.08
N LEU A 38 -5.09 -4.68 -2.65
CA LEU A 38 -6.24 -4.36 -3.49
C LEU A 38 -7.33 -3.59 -2.73
N ASN A 39 -7.60 -3.98 -1.48
CA ASN A 39 -8.58 -3.32 -0.62
C ASN A 39 -8.09 -1.96 -0.14
N LEU A 40 -6.79 -1.80 0.18
CA LEU A 40 -6.22 -0.49 0.50
C LEU A 40 -6.45 0.52 -0.63
N ALA A 41 -6.33 0.06 -1.89
CA ALA A 41 -6.56 0.89 -3.07
C ALA A 41 -8.01 1.41 -3.21
N LYS A 42 -9.00 0.79 -2.54
CA LYS A 42 -10.40 1.24 -2.54
C LYS A 42 -10.65 2.45 -1.63
N TYR A 43 -9.74 2.70 -0.69
CA TYR A 43 -9.86 3.75 0.31
C TYR A 43 -8.82 4.86 0.04
N PRO A 44 -9.08 5.77 -0.90
CA PRO A 44 -8.12 6.81 -1.29
C PRO A 44 -7.68 7.71 -0.13
N VAL A 45 -8.57 7.95 0.85
CA VAL A 45 -8.25 8.71 2.06
C VAL A 45 -7.19 8.01 2.91
N LEU A 46 -7.27 6.68 3.06
CA LEU A 46 -6.26 5.91 3.80
C LEU A 46 -4.90 5.96 3.10
N LEU A 47 -4.87 5.92 1.76
CA LEU A 47 -3.63 6.09 1.01
C LEU A 47 -2.99 7.47 1.27
N ILE A 48 -3.79 8.52 1.33
CA ILE A 48 -3.31 9.88 1.63
C ILE A 48 -2.75 9.94 3.07
N ILE A 49 -3.48 9.39 4.05
CA ILE A 49 -3.02 9.36 5.45
C ILE A 49 -1.71 8.58 5.57
N SER A 50 -1.61 7.40 4.96
CA SER A 50 -0.38 6.59 4.96
C SER A 50 0.79 7.33 4.31
N GLY A 51 0.53 8.09 3.23
CA GLY A 51 1.53 8.94 2.60
C GLY A 51 2.01 10.07 3.52
N LEU A 52 1.09 10.76 4.20
CA LEU A 52 1.42 11.83 5.15
C LEU A 52 2.22 11.31 6.35
N VAL A 53 1.80 10.19 6.94
CA VAL A 53 2.53 9.54 8.04
C VAL A 53 3.90 9.06 7.56
N GLY A 54 3.98 8.50 6.35
CA GLY A 54 5.23 8.05 5.76
C GLY A 54 6.25 9.16 5.51
N LEU A 55 5.81 10.41 5.31
CA LEU A 55 6.72 11.56 5.17
C LEU A 55 7.45 11.92 6.46
N ILE A 56 6.96 11.47 7.63
CA ILE A 56 7.59 11.80 8.92
C ILE A 56 9.03 11.29 8.95
N VAL A 57 9.29 10.07 8.48
CA VAL A 57 10.64 9.45 8.52
C VAL A 57 11.67 10.24 7.70
N PRO A 58 11.48 10.51 6.39
CA PRO A 58 12.44 11.31 5.63
C PRO A 58 12.57 12.74 6.15
N ILE A 59 11.50 13.36 6.67
CA ILE A 59 11.57 14.69 7.28
C ILE A 59 12.43 14.67 8.54
N MET A 60 12.24 13.67 9.41
CA MET A 60 13.05 13.53 10.63
C MET A 60 14.53 13.31 10.30
N LEU A 61 14.84 12.46 9.31
CA LEU A 61 16.22 12.26 8.86
C LEU A 61 16.83 13.53 8.28
N LEU A 62 16.08 14.28 7.46
CA LEU A 62 16.52 15.56 6.92
C LEU A 62 16.87 16.58 8.00
N LEU A 63 16.10 16.60 9.10
CA LEU A 63 16.29 17.57 10.18
C LEU A 63 17.35 17.15 11.20
N LEU A 64 17.61 15.85 11.36
CA LEU A 64 18.48 15.31 12.41
C LEU A 64 19.84 14.85 11.92
N THR A 65 20.08 14.79 10.60
CA THR A 65 21.32 14.23 10.04
C THR A 65 21.84 15.03 8.85
N ASP A 66 23.15 14.94 8.61
CA ASP A 66 23.83 15.56 7.45
C ASP A 66 23.83 14.63 6.22
N ILE A 67 22.77 13.85 6.04
CA ILE A 67 22.66 12.92 4.91
C ILE A 67 22.58 13.70 3.59
N ALA A 68 23.28 13.21 2.56
CA ALA A 68 23.24 13.81 1.24
C ALA A 68 21.80 13.81 0.67
N ILE A 69 21.40 14.93 0.06
CA ILE A 69 20.06 15.12 -0.52
C ILE A 69 19.70 13.97 -1.50
N THR A 70 20.67 13.45 -2.23
CA THR A 70 20.50 12.34 -3.19
C THR A 70 19.99 11.06 -2.53
N GLU A 71 20.44 10.75 -1.32
CA GLU A 71 20.00 9.57 -0.57
C GLU A 71 18.58 9.79 0.00
N LEU A 72 18.29 11.01 0.43
CA LEU A 72 17.00 11.41 0.96
C LEU A 72 15.88 11.33 -0.09
N LEU A 73 16.16 11.64 -1.36
CA LEU A 73 15.17 11.55 -2.45
C LEU A 73 14.55 10.15 -2.58
N PHE A 74 15.32 9.09 -2.34
CA PHE A 74 14.79 7.72 -2.36
C PHE A 74 13.79 7.46 -1.24
N LEU A 75 13.99 8.05 -0.06
CA LEU A 75 13.05 7.91 1.06
C LEU A 75 11.75 8.70 0.86
N PHE A 76 11.77 9.79 0.09
CA PHE A 76 10.56 10.53 -0.27
C PHE A 76 9.71 9.80 -1.32
N PHE A 77 10.26 8.85 -2.08
CA PHE A 77 9.57 8.22 -3.20
C PHE A 77 8.35 7.37 -2.79
N PRO A 78 8.46 6.41 -1.83
CA PRO A 78 7.31 5.63 -1.38
C PRO A 78 6.12 6.47 -0.85
N PRO A 79 6.31 7.43 0.08
CA PRO A 79 5.19 8.24 0.57
C PRO A 79 4.58 9.13 -0.52
N SER A 80 5.40 9.64 -1.46
CA SER A 80 4.92 10.41 -2.61
C SER A 80 3.98 9.60 -3.52
N ILE A 81 4.30 8.32 -3.77
CA ILE A 81 3.43 7.43 -4.54
C ILE A 81 2.08 7.25 -3.85
N PHE A 82 2.07 7.05 -2.53
CA PHE A 82 0.82 6.90 -1.77
C PHE A 82 -0.04 8.17 -1.82
N LEU A 83 0.56 9.35 -1.67
CA LEU A 83 -0.14 10.62 -1.78
C LEU A 83 -0.74 10.84 -3.17
N ILE A 84 0.08 10.75 -4.23
CA ILE A 84 -0.35 10.95 -5.61
C ILE A 84 -1.42 9.92 -5.98
N GLY A 85 -1.19 8.65 -5.65
CA GLY A 85 -2.12 7.57 -5.90
C GLY A 85 -3.45 7.72 -5.14
N GLY A 86 -3.42 8.26 -3.93
CA GLY A 86 -4.62 8.58 -3.16
C GLY A 86 -5.41 9.75 -3.77
N ILE A 87 -4.73 10.85 -4.09
CA ILE A 87 -5.34 12.06 -4.68
C ILE A 87 -5.98 11.74 -6.04
N LEU A 88 -5.27 11.03 -6.92
CA LEU A 88 -5.79 10.68 -8.25
C LEU A 88 -7.05 9.81 -8.17
N ARG A 89 -7.11 8.89 -7.21
CA ARG A 89 -8.30 8.04 -6.99
C ARG A 89 -9.45 8.80 -6.35
N LEU A 90 -9.17 9.77 -5.49
CA LEU A 90 -10.18 10.65 -4.92
C LEU A 90 -10.83 11.54 -5.98
N ARG A 91 -10.04 12.08 -6.92
CA ARG A 91 -10.54 12.91 -8.04
C ARG A 91 -11.35 12.14 -9.09
N ARG A 92 -11.22 10.81 -9.15
CA ARG A 92 -11.95 9.93 -10.09
C ARG A 92 -13.26 9.38 -9.49
N LYS A 93 -13.49 9.57 -8.20
CA LYS A 93 -14.77 9.28 -7.53
C LYS A 93 -15.66 10.50 -7.62
#